data_AF-A0ABD6AUR7-F1
#
_entry.id   AF-A0ABD6AUR7-F1
#
_cell.length_a   1.000
_cell.length_b   1.000
_cell.length_c   1.000
_cell.angle_alpha   90.00
_cell.angle_beta   90.00
_cell.angle_gamma   90.00
#
_symmetry.space_group_name_H-M   'P 1'
#
loop_
_entity.id
_entity.type
_entity.pdbx_description
1 polymer ?
#
loop_
_entity_poly.entity_id
_entity_poly.type
_entity_poly.pdbx_seq_one_letter_code
_entity_poly.pdbx_strand_id
1 'polypeptide(L)'
;MSTSDALRRRLDRWFGHGHDALTTGLVVGCAVVLGALAAWVGADLLPRAVLFGLGVVGFGAVLYGRPSRRGVVATALYALAALVAAVPVVYELVLAMHVADPLAHLLSVTDLLFVLVCWLLALVPALVGYRVATGPFGPRVRAALGR
;
A
#
# COMPACT_ATOMS: atom_id res chain seq x y z
N MET A 1 -6.09 -8.04 -35.49
CA MET A 1 -6.52 -8.23 -34.08
C MET A 1 -6.72 -6.84 -33.49
N SER A 2 -7.93 -6.51 -33.01
CA SER A 2 -8.25 -5.15 -32.58
C SER A 2 -7.54 -4.80 -31.27
N THR A 3 -7.11 -3.55 -31.10
CA THR A 3 -6.56 -3.00 -29.84
C THR A 3 -7.54 -3.19 -28.67
N SER A 4 -8.85 -3.13 -28.93
CA SER A 4 -9.90 -3.40 -27.95
C SER A 4 -9.87 -4.84 -27.42
N ASP A 5 -9.60 -5.84 -28.27
CA ASP A 5 -9.59 -7.26 -27.89
C ASP A 5 -8.35 -7.62 -27.05
N ALA A 6 -7.23 -6.95 -27.30
CA ALA A 6 -6.02 -7.10 -26.50
C ALA A 6 -6.19 -6.50 -25.10
N LEU A 7 -6.90 -5.37 -25.01
CA LEU A 7 -7.20 -4.70 -23.75
C LEU A 7 -8.22 -5.48 -22.91
N ARG A 8 -9.26 -6.03 -23.55
CA ARG A 8 -10.24 -6.94 -22.92
C ARG A 8 -9.58 -8.19 -22.35
N ARG A 9 -8.73 -8.88 -23.12
CA ARG A 9 -7.97 -10.06 -22.64
C ARG A 9 -6.93 -9.74 -21.56
N ARG A 10 -6.45 -8.50 -21.47
CA ARG A 10 -5.63 -8.05 -20.33
C ARG A 10 -6.49 -7.84 -19.09
N LEU A 11 -7.62 -7.15 -19.23
CA LEU A 11 -8.56 -6.92 -18.14
C LEU A 11 -9.13 -8.23 -17.60
N ASP A 12 -9.55 -9.16 -18.46
CA ASP A 12 -10.09 -10.47 -18.04
C ASP A 12 -9.05 -11.30 -17.26
N ARG A 13 -7.76 -11.18 -17.59
CA ARG A 13 -6.71 -11.84 -16.79
C ARG A 13 -6.53 -11.23 -15.40
N TRP A 14 -6.76 -9.93 -15.28
CA TRP A 14 -6.61 -9.20 -14.01
C TRP A 14 -7.86 -9.31 -13.14
N PHE A 15 -9.04 -9.35 -13.74
CA PHE A 15 -10.35 -9.26 -13.07
C PHE A 15 -11.21 -10.53 -13.19
N GLY A 16 -10.77 -11.55 -13.94
CA GLY A 16 -11.52 -12.78 -14.21
C GLY A 16 -11.69 -13.73 -13.02
N HIS A 17 -11.16 -13.38 -11.85
CA HIS A 17 -11.40 -14.11 -10.62
C HIS A 17 -12.68 -13.58 -9.99
N GLY A 18 -13.73 -14.40 -10.00
CA GLY A 18 -14.95 -14.12 -9.23
C GLY A 18 -14.62 -14.11 -7.74
N HIS A 19 -14.70 -12.95 -7.10
CA HIS A 19 -14.55 -12.83 -5.66
C HIS A 19 -15.88 -13.12 -4.98
N ASP A 20 -15.84 -13.86 -3.87
CA ASP A 20 -17.01 -13.96 -2.99
C ASP A 20 -17.28 -12.61 -2.30
N ALA A 21 -18.50 -12.41 -1.82
CA ALA A 21 -18.94 -11.15 -1.22
C ALA A 21 -18.02 -10.69 -0.06
N LEU A 22 -17.49 -11.65 0.70
CA LEU A 22 -16.55 -11.37 1.79
C LEU A 22 -15.21 -10.82 1.28
N THR A 23 -14.62 -11.40 0.24
CA THR A 23 -13.33 -10.90 -0.28
C THR A 23 -13.52 -9.54 -0.94
N THR A 24 -14.62 -9.33 -1.67
CA THR A 24 -14.98 -8.02 -2.22
C THR A 24 -15.15 -6.98 -1.12
N GLY A 25 -15.87 -7.32 -0.05
CA GLY A 25 -16.01 -6.43 1.11
C GLY A 25 -14.68 -6.07 1.75
N LEU A 26 -13.76 -7.03 1.85
CA LEU A 26 -12.42 -6.82 2.39
C LEU A 26 -11.57 -5.91 1.47
N VAL A 27 -11.62 -6.12 0.16
CA VAL A 27 -10.95 -5.26 -0.84
C VAL A 27 -11.44 -3.82 -0.70
N VAL A 28 -12.76 -3.61 -0.71
CA VAL A 28 -13.36 -2.27 -0.61
C VAL A 28 -13.01 -1.62 0.73
N GLY A 29 -13.18 -2.34 1.85
CA GLY A 29 -12.85 -1.82 3.18
C GLY A 29 -11.39 -1.41 3.30
N CYS A 30 -10.46 -2.27 2.89
CA CYS A 30 -9.03 -1.94 2.90
C CYS A 30 -8.70 -0.77 1.97
N ALA A 31 -9.30 -0.70 0.77
CA ALA A 31 -9.08 0.39 -0.16
C ALA A 31 -9.55 1.74 0.40
N VAL A 32 -10.71 1.78 1.07
CA VAL A 32 -11.23 2.98 1.75
C VAL A 32 -10.30 3.42 2.87
N VAL A 33 -9.85 2.50 3.72
CA VAL A 33 -8.93 2.84 4.83
C VAL A 33 -7.59 3.35 4.30
N LEU A 34 -6.99 2.68 3.32
CA LEU A 34 -5.71 3.08 2.73
C LEU A 34 -5.85 4.41 1.97
N GLY A 35 -6.95 4.61 1.25
CA GLY A 35 -7.25 5.86 0.55
C GLY A 35 -7.44 7.03 1.52
N ALA A 36 -8.14 6.82 2.63
CA ALA A 36 -8.29 7.82 3.69
C ALA A 36 -6.95 8.19 4.31
N LEU A 37 -6.10 7.19 4.59
CA LEU A 37 -4.76 7.43 5.11
C LEU A 37 -3.88 8.19 4.11
N ALA A 38 -3.89 7.81 2.84
CA ALA A 38 -3.15 8.51 1.78
C ALA A 38 -3.61 9.97 1.63
N ALA A 39 -4.92 10.21 1.68
CA ALA A 39 -5.50 11.56 1.64
C ALA A 39 -5.12 12.41 2.86
N TRP A 40 -5.01 11.78 4.04
CA TRP A 40 -4.57 12.44 5.25
C TRP A 40 -3.09 12.81 5.17
N VAL A 41 -2.23 11.88 4.73
CA VAL A 41 -0.79 12.11 4.59
C VAL A 41 -0.48 13.19 3.56
N GLY A 42 -1.17 13.19 2.41
CA GLY A 42 -0.93 14.14 1.33
C GLY A 42 -1.80 15.40 1.36
N ALA A 43 -2.52 15.67 2.45
CA ALA A 43 -3.53 16.73 2.53
C ALA A 43 -3.04 18.12 2.11
N ASP A 44 -1.75 18.41 2.31
CA ASP A 44 -1.13 19.70 2.01
C ASP A 44 -0.54 19.76 0.59
N LEU A 45 -0.53 18.64 -0.15
CA LEU A 45 -0.05 18.56 -1.54
C LEU A 45 -1.17 18.69 -2.56
N LEU A 46 -2.36 18.17 -2.25
CA LEU A 46 -3.53 18.15 -3.14
C LEU A 46 -4.82 18.15 -2.31
N PRO A 47 -5.98 18.53 -2.90
CA PRO A 47 -7.26 18.44 -2.22
C PRO A 47 -7.52 17.01 -1.70
N ARG A 48 -7.84 16.89 -0.41
CA ARG A 48 -8.05 15.59 0.27
C ARG A 48 -9.02 14.68 -0.47
N ALA A 49 -10.10 15.24 -1.03
CA ALA A 49 -11.09 14.47 -1.78
C ALA A 49 -10.51 13.81 -3.05
N VAL A 50 -9.59 14.49 -3.74
CA VAL A 50 -8.92 13.98 -4.95
C VAL A 50 -7.98 12.84 -4.56
N LEU A 51 -7.12 13.05 -3.56
CA LEU A 51 -6.21 12.01 -3.07
C LEU A 51 -6.96 10.79 -2.52
N PHE A 52 -8.07 11.02 -1.83
CA PHE A 52 -8.94 9.95 -1.36
C PHE A 52 -9.47 9.13 -2.54
N GLY A 53 -10.07 9.78 -3.54
CA GLY A 53 -10.59 9.11 -4.73
C GLY A 53 -9.52 8.31 -5.46
N LEU A 54 -8.36 8.91 -5.72
CA LEU A 54 -7.23 8.24 -6.36
C LEU A 54 -6.70 7.07 -5.52
N GLY A 55 -6.61 7.25 -4.20
CA GLY A 55 -6.19 6.22 -3.26
C GLY A 55 -7.15 5.02 -3.26
N VAL A 56 -8.45 5.26 -3.10
CA VAL A 56 -9.46 4.19 -3.10
C VAL A 56 -9.46 3.43 -4.42
N VAL A 57 -9.40 4.12 -5.56
CA VAL A 57 -9.36 3.47 -6.88
C VAL A 57 -8.05 2.71 -7.08
N GLY A 58 -6.91 3.32 -6.76
CA GLY A 58 -5.59 2.72 -6.94
C GLY A 58 -5.38 1.50 -6.05
N PHE A 59 -5.61 1.63 -4.74
CA PHE A 59 -5.51 0.50 -3.81
C PHE A 59 -6.58 -0.55 -4.11
N GLY A 60 -7.81 -0.16 -4.44
CA GLY A 60 -8.88 -1.07 -4.82
C GLY A 60 -8.49 -1.93 -6.03
N ALA A 61 -7.93 -1.33 -7.09
CA ALA A 61 -7.46 -2.06 -8.26
C ALA A 61 -6.33 -3.05 -7.93
N VAL A 62 -5.35 -2.63 -7.12
CA VAL A 62 -4.23 -3.48 -6.70
C VAL A 62 -4.70 -4.64 -5.82
N LEU A 63 -5.62 -4.38 -4.89
CA LEU A 63 -6.16 -5.37 -3.98
C LEU A 63 -7.09 -6.36 -4.69
N TYR A 64 -7.91 -5.90 -5.64
CA TYR A 64 -8.81 -6.75 -6.42
C TYR A 64 -8.04 -7.74 -7.32
N GLY A 65 -6.83 -7.40 -7.75
CA GLY A 65 -5.96 -8.32 -8.50
C GLY A 65 -5.43 -9.51 -7.69
N ARG A 66 -5.75 -9.64 -6.40
CA ARG A 66 -5.25 -10.71 -5.53
C ARG A 66 -6.24 -11.89 -5.47
N PRO A 67 -5.82 -13.12 -5.80
CA PRO A 67 -6.74 -14.26 -5.95
C PRO A 67 -7.24 -14.86 -4.63
N SER A 68 -6.77 -14.39 -3.48
CA SER A 68 -7.15 -14.95 -2.18
C SER A 68 -7.26 -13.89 -1.10
N ARG A 69 -8.14 -14.11 -0.13
CA ARG A 69 -8.30 -13.23 1.06
C ARG A 69 -6.98 -12.95 1.77
N ARG A 70 -6.14 -13.99 1.93
CA ARG A 70 -4.79 -13.82 2.52
C ARG A 70 -3.92 -12.91 1.66
N GLY A 71 -3.97 -13.05 0.35
CA GLY A 71 -3.28 -12.18 -0.59
C GLY A 71 -3.73 -10.72 -0.50
N VAL A 72 -5.05 -10.48 -0.38
CA VAL A 72 -5.61 -9.14 -0.17
C VAL A 72 -5.09 -8.54 1.15
N VAL A 73 -5.21 -9.26 2.26
CA VAL A 73 -4.76 -8.79 3.59
C VAL A 73 -3.25 -8.51 3.60
N ALA A 74 -2.43 -9.42 3.09
CA ALA A 74 -0.99 -9.20 3.02
C ALA A 74 -0.63 -7.97 2.17
N THR A 75 -1.30 -7.81 1.03
CA THR A 75 -1.09 -6.64 0.15
C THR A 75 -1.52 -5.34 0.82
N ALA A 76 -2.65 -5.34 1.53
CA ALA A 76 -3.13 -4.18 2.27
C ALA A 76 -2.14 -3.79 3.39
N LEU A 77 -1.57 -4.77 4.09
CA LEU A 77 -0.55 -4.54 5.11
C LEU A 77 0.76 -3.98 4.53
N TYR A 78 1.19 -4.47 3.37
CA TYR A 78 2.34 -3.89 2.66
C TYR A 78 2.06 -2.46 2.18
N ALA A 79 0.85 -2.20 1.68
CA ALA A 79 0.45 -0.84 1.29
C ALA A 79 0.43 0.10 2.50
N LEU A 80 -0.07 -0.36 3.65
CA LEU A 80 -0.03 0.38 4.90
C LEU A 80 1.42 0.68 5.34
N ALA A 81 2.30 -0.33 5.31
CA ALA A 81 3.71 -0.15 5.62
C ALA A 81 4.36 0.90 4.71
N ALA A 82 4.09 0.84 3.40
CA ALA A 82 4.61 1.80 2.43
C ALA A 82 4.09 3.22 2.72
N LEU A 83 2.81 3.39 3.06
CA LEU A 83 2.25 4.69 3.44
C LEU A 83 2.93 5.26 4.67
N VAL A 84 3.12 4.45 5.72
CA VAL A 84 3.82 4.87 6.95
C VAL A 84 5.27 5.26 6.66
N ALA A 85 5.98 4.48 5.84
CA ALA A 85 7.35 4.78 5.45
C ALA A 85 7.47 6.04 4.56
N ALA A 86 6.40 6.40 3.85
CA ALA A 86 6.33 7.60 3.01
C ALA A 86 6.01 8.88 3.80
N VAL A 87 5.46 8.78 5.01
CA VAL A 87 5.15 9.95 5.87
C VAL A 87 6.32 10.93 5.99
N PRO A 88 7.54 10.52 6.37
CA PRO A 88 8.65 11.46 6.51
C PRO A 88 8.99 12.14 5.19
N VAL A 89 8.90 11.43 4.06
CA VAL A 89 9.17 12.00 2.73
C VAL A 89 8.13 13.06 2.36
N VAL A 90 6.85 12.79 2.62
CA VAL A 90 5.77 13.75 2.35
C VAL A 90 5.88 14.95 3.28
N TYR A 91 6.19 14.73 4.56
CA TYR A 91 6.42 15.79 5.53
C TYR A 91 7.54 16.72 5.09
N GLU A 92 8.71 16.17 4.73
CA GLU A 92 9.85 16.96 4.23
C GLU A 92 9.53 17.69 2.93
N LEU A 93 8.78 17.07 2.02
CA LEU A 93 8.36 17.71 0.78
C LEU A 93 7.45 18.92 1.05
N VAL A 94 6.51 18.79 1.98
CA VAL A 94 5.63 19.89 2.39
C VAL A 94 6.44 20.99 3.08
N LEU A 95 7.34 20.63 3.99
CA LEU A 95 8.21 21.59 4.68
C LEU A 95 9.06 22.38 3.68
N ALA A 96 9.64 21.70 2.68
CA ALA A 96 10.46 22.32 1.66
C ALA A 96 9.72 23.36 0.81
N MET A 97 8.40 23.25 0.67
CA MET A 97 7.58 24.25 -0.03
C MET A 97 7.30 25.51 0.81
N HIS A 98 7.50 25.47 2.13
CA HIS A 98 7.10 26.53 3.06
C HIS A 98 8.28 27.26 3.72
N VAL A 99 9.52 26.80 3.50
CA VAL A 99 10.73 27.36 4.14
C VAL A 99 11.67 27.95 3.08
N ALA A 100 12.33 29.05 3.42
CA ALA A 100 13.23 29.77 2.50
C ALA A 100 14.53 29.00 2.16
N ASP A 101 15.08 28.25 3.12
CA ASP A 101 16.30 27.44 2.98
C ASP A 101 16.04 25.96 3.34
N PRO A 102 15.44 25.17 2.42
CA PRO A 102 15.02 23.80 2.70
C PRO A 102 16.19 22.82 2.88
N LEU A 103 17.32 23.06 2.20
CA LEU A 103 18.49 22.17 2.26
C LEU A 103 19.18 22.17 3.63
N ALA A 104 19.08 23.26 4.39
CA ALA A 104 19.61 23.34 5.75
C ALA A 104 18.77 22.53 6.75
N HIS A 105 17.49 22.27 6.43
CA HIS A 105 16.58 21.50 7.27
C HIS A 105 16.64 20.01 6.95
N LEU A 106 16.68 19.62 5.67
CA LEU A 106 16.63 18.23 5.16
C LEU A 106 17.71 17.24 5.69
N LEU A 107 18.65 17.68 6.52
CA LEU A 107 19.77 16.88 7.04
C LEU A 107 19.93 17.01 8.56
N SER A 108 18.89 17.46 9.28
CA SER A 108 18.96 17.53 10.73
C SER A 108 18.95 16.12 11.35
N VAL A 109 19.60 15.97 12.52
CA VAL A 109 19.57 14.71 13.27
C VAL A 109 18.13 14.33 13.64
N THR A 110 17.27 15.32 13.87
CA THR A 110 15.86 15.12 14.19
C THR A 110 15.11 14.47 13.04
N ASP A 111 15.36 14.88 11.79
CA ASP A 111 14.68 14.32 10.62
C ASP A 111 15.15 12.89 10.36
N LEU A 112 16.44 12.61 10.61
CA LEU A 112 16.96 11.25 10.53
C LEU A 112 16.32 10.33 11.58
N LEU A 113 16.13 10.82 12.81
CA LEU A 113 15.41 10.09 13.86
C LEU A 113 13.94 9.90 13.49
N PHE A 114 13.29 10.90 12.90
CA PHE A 114 11.90 10.82 12.46
C PHE A 114 11.73 9.77 11.35
N VAL A 115 12.59 9.80 10.33
CA VAL A 115 12.65 8.77 9.27
C VAL A 115 12.83 7.38 9.88
N LEU A 116 13.77 7.23 10.82
CA LEU A 116 14.04 5.96 11.47
C LEU A 116 12.81 5.43 12.23
N VAL A 117 12.15 6.27 13.03
CA VAL A 117 10.94 5.88 13.77
C VAL A 117 9.82 5.46 12.83
N CYS A 118 9.55 6.23 11.77
CA CYS A 118 8.54 5.87 10.78
C CYS A 118 8.86 4.53 10.09
N TRP A 119 10.13 4.29 9.75
CA TRP A 119 10.56 3.04 9.13
C TRP A 119 10.45 1.85 10.09
N LEU A 120 10.81 2.02 11.36
CA LEU A 120 10.64 1.00 12.39
C LEU A 120 9.15 0.66 12.60
N LEU A 121 8.28 1.68 12.60
CA LEU A 121 6.84 1.49 12.69
C LEU A 121 6.28 0.78 11.44
N ALA A 122 6.76 1.13 10.24
CA ALA A 122 6.38 0.48 8.99
C ALA A 122 6.80 -0.99 8.93
N LEU A 123 7.87 -1.37 9.64
CA LEU A 123 8.34 -2.75 9.73
C LEU A 123 7.26 -3.68 10.33
N VAL A 124 6.46 -3.19 11.27
CA VAL A 124 5.43 -4.00 11.96
C VAL A 124 4.39 -4.54 10.98
N PRO A 125 3.62 -3.71 10.24
CA PRO A 125 2.66 -4.21 9.26
C PRO A 125 3.35 -4.99 8.12
N ALA A 126 4.57 -4.64 7.72
CA ALA A 126 5.31 -5.40 6.72
C ALA A 126 5.63 -6.84 7.19
N LEU A 127 6.09 -7.01 8.43
CA LEU A 127 6.36 -8.32 9.02
C LEU A 127 5.08 -9.13 9.19
N VAL A 128 3.99 -8.51 9.63
CA VAL A 128 2.68 -9.18 9.72
C VAL A 128 2.21 -9.60 8.33
N GLY A 129 2.32 -8.72 7.32
CA GLY A 129 2.00 -9.02 5.92
C GLY A 129 2.81 -10.20 5.37
N TYR A 130 4.11 -10.25 5.68
CA TYR A 130 4.98 -11.37 5.32
C TYR A 130 4.53 -12.69 5.95
N ARG A 131 4.17 -12.68 7.24
CA ARG A 131 3.65 -13.88 7.91
C ARG A 131 2.31 -14.33 7.34
N VAL A 132 1.41 -13.39 7.03
CA VAL A 132 0.12 -13.69 6.38
C VAL A 132 0.33 -14.29 4.98
N ALA A 133 1.29 -13.75 4.20
CA ALA A 133 1.59 -14.24 2.86
C ALA A 133 2.24 -15.64 2.86
N THR A 134 3.15 -15.90 3.80
CA THR A 134 3.89 -17.16 3.86
C THR A 134 3.09 -18.31 4.51
N GLY A 135 2.09 -18.00 5.36
CA GLY A 135 1.26 -19.01 6.04
C GLY A 135 1.94 -19.70 7.23
N PRO A 136 1.24 -20.62 7.94
CA PRO A 136 1.70 -21.21 9.21
C PRO A 136 2.90 -22.15 9.06
N PHE A 137 3.11 -22.74 7.87
CA PHE A 137 4.28 -23.57 7.57
C PHE A 137 5.22 -22.77 6.68
N GLY A 138 6.33 -22.30 7.28
CA GLY A 138 7.40 -21.63 6.55
C GLY A 138 7.98 -22.53 5.44
N PRO A 139 8.69 -21.93 4.47
CA PRO A 139 9.25 -22.65 3.32
C PRO A 139 10.11 -23.86 3.72
N ARG A 140 10.82 -23.78 4.86
CA ARG A 140 11.63 -24.89 5.40
C ARG A 140 10.80 -26.11 5.81
N VAL A 141 9.60 -25.91 6.36
CA VAL A 141 8.72 -27.02 6.75
C VAL A 141 8.01 -27.62 5.54
N ARG A 142 7.71 -26.80 4.52
CA ARG A 142 7.17 -27.28 3.24
C ARG A 142 8.18 -28.13 2.45
N ALA A 143 9.43 -27.66 2.40
CA ALA A 143 10.54 -28.41 1.82
C ALA A 143 10.81 -29.73 2.56
N ALA A 144 10.74 -29.72 3.91
CA ALA A 144 10.88 -30.92 4.72
C ALA A 144 9.71 -31.91 4.55
N LEU A 145 8.52 -31.44 4.15
CA LEU A 145 7.33 -32.25 3.91
C LEU A 145 7.15 -32.67 2.44
N GLY A 146 8.10 -32.35 1.56
CA GLY A 146 8.10 -32.80 0.16
C GLY A 146 6.91 -32.34 -0.68
N ARG A 147 6.36 -31.15 -0.40
CA ARG A 147 5.28 -30.53 -1.18
C ARG A 147 5.68 -29.20 -1.77
#